data_AF-A0A7G3ZY48-F1
#
_entry.id   AF-A0A7G3ZY48-F1
#
_cell.length_a   1.000
_cell.length_b   1.000
_cell.length_c   1.000
_cell.angle_alpha   90.00
_cell.angle_beta   90.00
_cell.angle_gamma   90.00
#
_symmetry.space_group_name_H-M   'P 1'
#
loop_
_entity.id
_entity.type
_entity.pdbx_description
1 polymer ?
#
loop_
_entity_poly.entity_id
_entity_poly.type
_entity_poly.pdbx_seq_one_letter_code
_entity_poly.pdbx_strand_id
1 'polypeptide(L)'
;MYQAVESTTNTLPNESYVLDYPNKDDLSDFLNYVRHEDAMAEIYFENDVEKLDEETILLFNNNGKLLHNKNNRCDLMLVLRDDGKVVGFIELRLTKDTENISQLFSLFVSEKYRRKGLSNLMMAYALDFFINSGQKNMAVAPSAESLTVYNKFGFYPLEFHANKESLENWFKKTEEERLEQLKDDPSEYLAMDLTDPFCRETFENHCKKVAPHFVKFKISQDLQKDLKIDVFDWRKKTTTPTLSSSGLGVLSTLDDSRKRKSESETSLPQDESDESKKRKAEPETSLPQDESQTPKIFFEQ
;
A
#
# COMPACT_ATOMS: atom_id res chain seq x y z
N MET A 1 66.07 6.54 0.78
CA MET A 1 65.09 5.96 1.72
C MET A 1 63.72 6.18 1.11
N TYR A 2 62.95 5.12 0.88
CA TYR A 2 61.55 5.24 0.49
C TYR A 2 60.71 5.19 1.77
N GLN A 3 59.89 6.21 2.02
CA GLN A 3 58.78 6.10 2.96
C GLN A 3 57.59 5.53 2.20
N ALA A 4 57.05 4.42 2.68
CA ALA A 4 55.77 3.91 2.21
C ALA A 4 54.67 4.85 2.72
N VAL A 5 53.85 5.38 1.82
CA VAL A 5 52.60 6.03 2.20
C VAL A 5 51.61 4.91 2.51
N GLU A 6 51.23 4.77 3.78
CA GLU A 6 50.21 3.82 4.19
C GLU A 6 48.88 4.20 3.53
N SER A 7 48.44 3.39 2.58
CA SER A 7 47.12 3.52 1.97
C SER A 7 46.07 3.15 3.01
N THR A 8 45.51 4.15 3.70
CA THR A 8 44.33 3.99 4.53
C THR A 8 43.17 3.53 3.66
N THR A 9 42.93 2.21 3.65
CA THR A 9 41.72 1.64 3.10
C THR A 9 40.54 2.16 3.92
N ASN A 10 39.85 3.16 3.39
CA ASN A 10 38.53 3.55 3.86
C ASN A 10 37.59 2.35 3.63
N THR A 11 37.51 1.47 4.62
CA THR A 11 36.44 0.48 4.72
C THR A 11 35.14 1.28 4.68
N LEU A 12 34.34 1.12 3.61
CA LEU A 12 33.00 1.68 3.64
C LEU A 12 32.29 1.13 4.89
N PRO A 13 31.46 1.94 5.57
CA PRO A 13 30.55 1.43 6.56
C PRO A 13 29.81 0.23 5.99
N ASN A 14 29.59 -0.79 6.81
CA ASN A 14 28.92 -2.02 6.37
C ASN A 14 27.41 -1.74 6.29
N GLU A 15 27.01 -0.90 5.33
CA GLU A 15 25.65 -0.40 5.11
C GLU A 15 24.71 -1.61 5.05
N SER A 16 23.91 -1.77 6.11
CA SER A 16 23.06 -2.92 6.33
C SER A 16 21.65 -2.43 6.59
N TYR A 17 21.02 -1.92 5.54
CA TYR A 17 19.67 -1.37 5.61
C TYR A 17 18.66 -2.40 6.12
N VAL A 18 17.66 -1.96 6.88
CA VAL A 18 16.54 -2.79 7.32
C VAL A 18 15.24 -2.14 6.84
N LEU A 19 14.49 -2.83 5.98
CA LEU A 19 13.13 -2.46 5.59
C LEU A 19 12.14 -3.19 6.51
N ASP A 20 11.24 -2.43 7.13
CA ASP A 20 10.25 -2.93 8.07
C ASP A 20 9.07 -1.94 8.19
N TYR A 21 8.09 -2.27 9.03
CA TYR A 21 7.13 -1.31 9.54
C TYR A 21 7.78 -0.28 10.50
N PRO A 22 7.27 0.96 10.59
CA PRO A 22 7.55 1.86 11.71
C PRO A 22 7.03 1.27 13.03
N ASN A 23 7.57 1.77 14.12
CA ASN A 23 7.10 1.61 15.48
C ASN A 23 7.18 2.97 16.21
N LYS A 24 6.82 3.03 17.49
CA LYS A 24 6.72 4.31 18.23
C LYS A 24 8.05 5.05 18.39
N ASP A 25 9.17 4.35 18.41
CA ASP A 25 10.49 4.96 18.63
C ASP A 25 10.97 5.74 17.38
N ASP A 26 10.54 5.28 16.19
CA ASP A 26 10.81 5.92 14.89
C ASP A 26 10.15 7.29 14.72
N LEU A 27 9.07 7.57 15.49
CA LEU A 27 8.29 8.81 15.37
C LEU A 27 9.16 10.06 15.59
N SER A 28 10.21 9.94 16.41
CA SER A 28 11.16 11.02 16.68
C SER A 28 12.05 11.36 15.47
N ASP A 29 12.55 10.34 14.77
CA ASP A 29 13.35 10.51 13.55
C ASP A 29 12.47 10.99 12.38
N PHE A 30 11.26 10.42 12.24
CA PHE A 30 10.27 10.83 11.25
C PHE A 30 9.87 12.30 11.41
N LEU A 31 9.48 12.72 12.62
CA LEU A 31 9.10 14.12 12.89
C LEU A 31 10.27 15.09 12.66
N ASN A 32 11.51 14.64 12.84
CA ASN A 32 12.66 15.45 12.48
C ASN A 32 12.75 15.69 10.97
N TYR A 33 12.42 14.71 10.11
CA TYR A 33 12.35 14.94 8.66
C TYR A 33 11.16 15.83 8.27
N VAL A 34 9.96 15.58 8.81
CA VAL A 34 8.76 16.39 8.53
C VAL A 34 9.02 17.88 8.77
N ARG A 35 9.73 18.23 9.85
CA ARG A 35 10.05 19.62 10.22
C ARG A 35 11.06 20.34 9.33
N HIS A 36 11.86 19.62 8.55
CA HIS A 36 12.99 20.20 7.81
C HIS A 36 12.87 20.02 6.28
N GLU A 37 11.73 19.52 5.80
CA GLU A 37 11.44 19.29 4.39
C GLU A 37 10.03 19.85 4.11
N ASP A 38 9.92 21.00 3.44
CA ASP A 38 8.65 21.75 3.33
C ASP A 38 7.50 20.92 2.73
N ALA A 39 7.79 20.15 1.67
CA ALA A 39 6.81 19.25 1.04
C ALA A 39 6.32 18.12 1.95
N MET A 40 7.06 17.80 3.02
CA MET A 40 6.59 16.87 4.05
C MET A 40 5.73 17.55 5.10
N ALA A 41 6.10 18.77 5.52
CA ALA A 41 5.32 19.55 6.46
C ALA A 41 3.90 19.79 5.91
N GLU A 42 3.77 20.12 4.62
CA GLU A 42 2.49 20.34 3.94
C GLU A 42 1.53 19.14 4.00
N ILE A 43 2.03 17.91 3.93
CA ILE A 43 1.18 16.69 3.91
C ILE A 43 0.94 16.06 5.28
N TYR A 44 1.77 16.35 6.28
CA TYR A 44 1.74 15.68 7.60
C TYR A 44 1.38 16.59 8.78
N PHE A 45 1.40 17.92 8.62
CA PHE A 45 0.97 18.84 9.67
C PHE A 45 -0.50 19.25 9.53
N GLU A 46 -1.14 19.45 10.68
CA GLU A 46 -2.44 20.09 10.76
C GLU A 46 -2.34 21.54 10.28
N ASN A 47 -3.35 22.02 9.55
CA ASN A 47 -3.39 23.38 9.01
C ASN A 47 -3.00 24.43 10.07
N ASP A 48 -2.05 25.29 9.72
CA ASP A 48 -1.53 26.39 10.53
C ASP A 48 -0.82 26.00 11.86
N VAL A 49 -0.48 24.72 12.10
CA VAL A 49 0.19 24.26 13.33
C VAL A 49 1.24 23.17 13.05
N GLU A 50 2.46 23.26 13.61
CA GLU A 50 3.47 22.18 13.59
C GLU A 50 3.09 20.98 14.50
N LYS A 51 1.96 20.36 14.22
CA LYS A 51 1.42 19.19 14.92
C LYS A 51 1.10 18.12 13.88
N LEU A 52 1.69 16.93 14.05
CA LEU A 52 1.35 15.77 13.22
C LEU A 52 -0.13 15.45 13.35
N ASP A 53 -0.73 15.08 12.23
CA ASP A 53 -2.10 14.60 12.19
C ASP A 53 -2.29 13.31 13.03
N GLU A 54 -3.49 13.12 13.55
CA GLU A 54 -3.80 11.99 14.43
C GLU A 54 -3.74 10.63 13.70
N GLU A 55 -3.97 10.58 12.38
CA GLU A 55 -3.92 9.32 11.61
C GLU A 55 -2.48 8.82 11.47
N THR A 56 -1.51 9.70 11.19
CA THR A 56 -0.08 9.41 11.19
C THR A 56 0.40 8.96 12.57
N ILE A 57 0.01 9.66 13.64
CA ILE A 57 0.34 9.22 15.01
C ILE A 57 -0.24 7.82 15.28
N LEU A 58 -1.46 7.53 14.85
CA LEU A 58 -2.07 6.20 14.95
C LEU A 58 -1.34 5.16 14.08
N LEU A 59 -0.82 5.54 12.91
CA LEU A 59 -0.09 4.65 12.01
C LEU A 59 1.22 4.15 12.66
N PHE A 60 2.02 5.05 13.24
CA PHE A 60 3.21 4.68 14.04
C PHE A 60 2.85 3.85 15.28
N ASN A 61 1.74 4.18 15.96
CA ASN A 61 1.28 3.43 17.14
C ASN A 61 0.75 2.01 16.81
N ASN A 62 0.31 1.76 15.57
CA ASN A 62 -0.21 0.48 15.09
C ASN A 62 0.76 -0.27 14.17
N ASN A 63 2.07 -0.02 14.32
CA ASN A 63 3.14 -0.65 13.54
C ASN A 63 2.94 -0.52 12.03
N GLY A 64 2.71 0.70 11.56
CA GLY A 64 2.60 1.04 10.13
C GLY A 64 1.36 0.54 9.43
N LYS A 65 0.34 0.07 10.14
CA LYS A 65 -0.85 -0.59 9.56
C LYS A 65 -2.16 -0.09 10.19
N LEU A 66 -2.91 0.72 9.46
CA LEU A 66 -4.16 1.32 9.93
C LEU A 66 -5.34 1.03 8.98
N LEU A 67 -6.26 0.15 9.41
CA LEU A 67 -7.44 -0.21 8.64
C LEU A 67 -8.66 0.63 9.07
N HIS A 68 -9.25 1.34 8.11
CA HIS A 68 -10.39 2.22 8.28
C HIS A 68 -11.67 1.56 7.77
N ASN A 69 -12.34 0.82 8.66
CA ASN A 69 -13.55 0.05 8.32
C ASN A 69 -14.74 0.87 7.77
N LYS A 70 -14.75 2.20 7.96
CA LYS A 70 -15.89 3.06 7.56
C LYS A 70 -15.88 3.45 6.08
N ASN A 71 -14.70 3.57 5.48
CA ASN A 71 -14.49 4.03 4.09
C ASN A 71 -13.71 2.99 3.26
N ASN A 72 -13.56 1.76 3.77
CA ASN A 72 -12.78 0.69 3.15
C ASN A 72 -11.35 1.12 2.73
N ARG A 73 -10.71 1.98 3.53
CA ARG A 73 -9.32 2.45 3.34
C ARG A 73 -8.36 1.65 4.24
N CYS A 74 -7.14 1.43 3.78
CA CYS A 74 -6.04 0.87 4.56
C CYS A 74 -4.81 1.73 4.32
N ASP A 75 -4.29 2.33 5.40
CA ASP A 75 -3.04 3.08 5.36
C ASP A 75 -1.90 2.17 5.81
N LEU A 76 -0.82 2.25 5.06
CA LEU A 76 0.36 1.40 5.19
C LEU A 76 1.60 2.26 5.09
N MET A 77 2.47 2.21 6.09
CA MET A 77 3.80 2.81 6.02
C MET A 77 4.89 1.75 6.20
N LEU A 78 5.93 1.82 5.37
CA LEU A 78 7.19 1.11 5.56
C LEU A 78 8.29 2.13 5.85
N VAL A 79 9.23 1.79 6.73
CA VAL A 79 10.44 2.57 7.00
C VAL A 79 11.69 1.79 6.64
N LEU A 80 12.67 2.49 6.09
CA LEU A 80 14.02 1.99 5.86
C LEU A 80 14.94 2.56 6.94
N ARG A 81 15.64 1.68 7.65
CA ARG A 81 16.60 2.07 8.71
C ARG A 81 18.04 1.76 8.32
N ASP A 82 18.96 2.63 8.74
CA ASP A 82 20.41 2.41 8.78
C ASP A 82 20.86 2.56 10.24
N ASP A 83 21.63 1.60 10.76
CA ASP A 83 22.01 1.51 12.19
C ASP A 83 20.88 1.79 13.20
N GLY A 84 19.67 1.28 12.90
CA GLY A 84 18.47 1.47 13.73
C GLY A 84 17.80 2.85 13.62
N LYS A 85 18.32 3.77 12.81
CA LYS A 85 17.75 5.09 12.54
C LYS A 85 16.99 5.15 11.23
N VAL A 86 15.81 5.78 11.21
CA VAL A 86 15.05 5.99 9.97
C VAL A 86 15.88 6.84 9.01
N VAL A 87 16.00 6.40 7.76
CA VAL A 87 16.68 7.13 6.66
C VAL A 87 15.82 7.32 5.42
N GLY A 88 14.64 6.69 5.41
CA GLY A 88 13.62 6.84 4.39
C GLY A 88 12.35 6.10 4.78
N PHE A 89 11.24 6.41 4.12
CA PHE A 89 9.96 5.71 4.29
C PHE A 89 9.09 5.89 3.05
N ILE A 90 8.02 5.10 2.99
CA ILE A 90 6.98 5.16 1.96
C ILE A 90 5.62 4.91 2.61
N GLU A 91 4.62 5.71 2.27
CA GLU A 91 3.23 5.54 2.71
C GLU A 91 2.30 5.29 1.52
N LEU A 92 1.46 4.27 1.62
CA LEU A 92 0.36 4.00 0.72
C LEU A 92 -0.98 4.16 1.46
N ARG A 93 -1.96 4.77 0.81
CA ARG A 93 -3.36 4.81 1.25
C ARG A 93 -4.19 4.05 0.23
N LEU A 94 -4.42 2.77 0.51
CA LEU A 94 -5.14 1.87 -0.39
C LEU A 94 -6.64 1.92 -0.09
N THR A 95 -7.50 1.83 -1.11
CA THR A 95 -8.96 1.82 -0.93
C THR A 95 -9.65 0.73 -1.75
N LYS A 96 -10.75 0.18 -1.23
CA LYS A 96 -11.71 -0.66 -1.99
C LYS A 96 -12.98 0.10 -2.39
N ASP A 97 -13.07 1.38 -2.06
CA ASP A 97 -14.11 2.27 -2.54
C ASP A 97 -13.88 2.62 -4.03
N THR A 98 -14.91 2.52 -4.85
CA THR A 98 -14.87 2.83 -6.29
C THR A 98 -14.92 4.32 -6.61
N GLU A 99 -15.34 5.16 -5.65
CA GLU A 99 -15.38 6.62 -5.82
C GLU A 99 -14.03 7.29 -5.49
N ASN A 100 -13.12 6.55 -4.85
CA ASN A 100 -11.81 7.03 -4.43
C ASN A 100 -10.68 6.24 -5.11
N ILE A 101 -9.58 6.92 -5.46
CA ILE A 101 -8.38 6.26 -5.99
C ILE A 101 -7.40 5.95 -4.85
N SER A 102 -6.73 4.79 -4.92
CA SER A 102 -5.60 4.49 -4.02
C SER A 102 -4.47 5.49 -4.26
N GLN A 103 -3.72 5.85 -3.23
CA GLN A 103 -2.66 6.84 -3.31
C GLN A 103 -1.31 6.28 -2.85
N LEU A 104 -0.24 6.64 -3.56
CA LEU A 104 1.07 6.74 -2.93
C LEU A 104 1.09 8.11 -2.24
N PHE A 105 0.98 8.10 -0.92
CA PHE A 105 0.81 9.32 -0.13
C PHE A 105 2.15 10.02 0.16
N SER A 106 3.20 9.25 0.42
CA SER A 106 4.54 9.82 0.59
C SER A 106 5.64 8.83 0.17
N LEU A 107 6.77 9.37 -0.29
CA LEU A 107 8.01 8.65 -0.50
C LEU A 107 9.16 9.60 -0.16
N PHE A 108 10.02 9.20 0.76
CA PHE A 108 11.11 10.03 1.24
C PHE A 108 12.41 9.24 1.40
N VAL A 109 13.53 9.87 1.05
CA VAL A 109 14.88 9.39 1.38
C VAL A 109 15.69 10.60 1.83
N SER A 110 16.28 10.51 3.03
CA SER A 110 17.17 11.53 3.59
C SER A 110 18.32 11.86 2.62
N GLU A 111 18.65 13.15 2.47
CA GLU A 111 19.59 13.65 1.44
C GLU A 111 20.90 12.84 1.34
N LYS A 112 21.54 12.55 2.49
CA LYS A 112 22.76 11.73 2.62
C LYS A 112 22.64 10.32 2.02
N TYR A 113 21.42 9.81 1.91
CA TYR A 113 21.06 8.47 1.44
C TYR A 113 20.42 8.47 0.04
N ARG A 114 20.14 9.65 -0.56
CA ARG A 114 19.65 9.79 -1.94
C ARG A 114 20.71 9.28 -2.94
N ARG A 115 20.27 8.97 -4.17
CA ARG A 115 21.08 8.38 -5.27
C ARG A 115 21.68 6.98 -5.01
N LYS A 116 21.30 6.31 -3.92
CA LYS A 116 21.66 4.91 -3.62
C LYS A 116 20.61 3.87 -4.06
N GLY A 117 19.58 4.25 -4.82
CA GLY A 117 18.51 3.35 -5.27
C GLY A 117 17.48 2.95 -4.20
N LEU A 118 17.53 3.57 -3.01
CA LEU A 118 16.64 3.24 -1.88
C LEU A 118 15.15 3.53 -2.15
N SER A 119 14.86 4.53 -2.98
CA SER A 119 13.49 4.81 -3.45
C SER A 119 12.95 3.64 -4.27
N ASN A 120 13.71 3.12 -5.23
CA ASN A 120 13.30 1.97 -6.05
C ASN A 120 13.07 0.72 -5.19
N LEU A 121 13.90 0.51 -4.16
CA LEU A 121 13.74 -0.57 -3.18
C LEU A 121 12.42 -0.45 -2.44
N MET A 122 12.14 0.70 -1.81
CA MET A 122 10.91 0.93 -1.06
C MET A 122 9.67 0.90 -1.94
N MET A 123 9.73 1.48 -3.15
CA MET A 123 8.66 1.45 -4.15
C MET A 123 8.26 0.02 -4.53
N ALA A 124 9.23 -0.84 -4.86
CA ALA A 124 8.95 -2.22 -5.26
C ALA A 124 8.21 -2.99 -4.15
N TYR A 125 8.72 -2.93 -2.91
CA TYR A 125 8.11 -3.62 -1.77
C TYR A 125 6.78 -3.00 -1.30
N ALA A 126 6.58 -1.68 -1.45
CA ALA A 126 5.28 -1.08 -1.19
C ALA A 126 4.23 -1.52 -2.24
N LEU A 127 4.61 -1.55 -3.52
CA LEU A 127 3.70 -1.90 -4.61
C LEU A 127 3.36 -3.41 -4.65
N ASP A 128 4.13 -4.28 -4.02
CA ASP A 128 3.70 -5.66 -3.75
C ASP A 128 2.37 -5.70 -2.97
N PHE A 129 2.19 -4.84 -1.95
CA PHE A 129 0.92 -4.75 -1.20
C PHE A 129 -0.23 -4.25 -2.04
N PHE A 130 0.01 -3.26 -2.91
CA PHE A 130 -0.96 -2.77 -3.87
C PHE A 130 -1.45 -3.91 -4.78
N ILE A 131 -0.52 -4.63 -5.41
CA ILE A 131 -0.82 -5.75 -6.32
C ILE A 131 -1.53 -6.89 -5.60
N ASN A 132 -1.03 -7.33 -4.45
CA ASN A 132 -1.56 -8.46 -3.70
C ASN A 132 -2.90 -8.16 -3.00
N SER A 133 -3.26 -6.89 -2.84
CA SER A 133 -4.61 -6.44 -2.42
C SER A 133 -5.58 -6.26 -3.59
N GLY A 134 -5.22 -6.74 -4.79
CA GLY A 134 -6.04 -6.70 -5.99
C GLY A 134 -6.14 -5.33 -6.65
N GLN A 135 -5.43 -4.32 -6.15
CA GLN A 135 -5.51 -2.95 -6.66
C GLN A 135 -4.94 -2.84 -8.08
N LYS A 136 -5.38 -1.80 -8.80
CA LYS A 136 -5.00 -1.55 -10.20
C LYS A 136 -4.63 -0.09 -10.47
N ASN A 137 -5.34 0.84 -9.85
CA ASN A 137 -5.20 2.28 -10.10
C ASN A 137 -4.63 2.99 -8.88
N MET A 138 -3.62 3.83 -9.09
CA MET A 138 -2.98 4.63 -8.06
C MET A 138 -2.70 6.05 -8.56
N ALA A 139 -2.89 7.05 -7.69
CA ALA A 139 -2.45 8.42 -7.93
C ALA A 139 -1.27 8.80 -7.02
N VAL A 140 -0.52 9.82 -7.42
CA VAL A 140 0.53 10.46 -6.61
C VAL A 140 0.61 11.95 -6.95
N ALA A 141 0.87 12.78 -5.93
CA ALA A 141 1.26 14.18 -6.11
C ALA A 141 2.80 14.26 -6.09
N PRO A 142 3.47 14.61 -7.20
CA PRO A 142 4.92 14.64 -7.26
C PRO A 142 5.51 16.00 -6.85
N SER A 143 6.73 15.96 -6.32
CA SER A 143 7.70 17.06 -6.44
C SER A 143 8.67 16.81 -7.60
N ALA A 144 9.34 17.85 -8.10
CA ALA A 144 10.37 17.79 -9.14
C ALA A 144 11.34 16.61 -9.00
N GLU A 145 11.91 16.41 -7.81
CA GLU A 145 12.87 15.34 -7.55
C GLU A 145 12.25 13.94 -7.71
N SER A 146 10.99 13.80 -7.30
CA SER A 146 10.25 12.53 -7.28
C SER A 146 9.73 12.10 -8.66
N LEU A 147 9.55 13.03 -9.61
CA LEU A 147 9.21 12.72 -11.01
C LEU A 147 10.16 11.67 -11.61
N THR A 148 11.45 11.77 -11.26
CA THR A 148 12.50 10.85 -11.71
C THR A 148 12.31 9.42 -11.19
N VAL A 149 11.53 9.21 -10.13
CA VAL A 149 11.16 7.88 -9.59
C VAL A 149 9.84 7.43 -10.19
N TYR A 150 8.79 8.25 -10.14
CA TYR A 150 7.45 7.82 -10.58
C TYR A 150 7.39 7.48 -12.07
N ASN A 151 8.06 8.25 -12.94
CA ASN A 151 8.19 7.96 -14.37
C ASN A 151 8.76 6.54 -14.65
N LYS A 152 9.67 6.06 -13.80
CA LYS A 152 10.27 4.72 -13.93
C LYS A 152 9.28 3.60 -13.61
N PHE A 153 8.43 3.82 -12.60
CA PHE A 153 7.39 2.88 -12.19
C PHE A 153 6.15 2.92 -13.10
N GLY A 154 6.17 3.69 -14.19
CA GLY A 154 5.09 3.75 -15.17
C GLY A 154 4.00 4.76 -14.83
N PHE A 155 4.22 5.68 -13.89
CA PHE A 155 3.29 6.80 -13.67
C PHE A 155 3.29 7.77 -14.86
N TYR A 156 2.12 8.33 -15.17
CA TYR A 156 1.86 9.18 -16.33
C TYR A 156 0.89 10.32 -15.99
N PRO A 157 0.88 11.44 -16.75
CA PRO A 157 -0.05 12.55 -16.56
C PRO A 157 -1.52 12.12 -16.65
N LEU A 158 -2.33 12.52 -15.66
CA LEU A 158 -3.72 12.05 -15.50
C LEU A 158 -4.60 12.31 -16.73
N GLU A 159 -4.34 13.36 -17.51
CA GLU A 159 -5.09 13.70 -18.72
C GLU A 159 -4.98 12.63 -19.83
N PHE A 160 -3.95 11.78 -19.81
CA PHE A 160 -3.83 10.66 -20.76
C PHE A 160 -4.71 9.47 -20.39
N HIS A 161 -5.20 9.37 -19.14
CA HIS A 161 -6.05 8.26 -18.69
C HIS A 161 -7.33 8.12 -19.53
N ALA A 162 -7.93 9.25 -19.94
CA ALA A 162 -9.13 9.28 -20.79
C ALA A 162 -8.85 9.08 -22.29
N ASN A 163 -7.58 9.13 -22.73
CA ASN A 163 -7.20 9.05 -24.14
C ASN A 163 -6.13 7.97 -24.38
N LYS A 164 -6.61 6.78 -24.78
CA LYS A 164 -5.76 5.62 -25.07
C LYS A 164 -4.66 5.87 -26.11
N GLU A 165 -4.91 6.70 -27.14
CA GLU A 165 -3.89 7.04 -28.13
C GLU A 165 -2.78 7.91 -27.53
N SER A 166 -3.15 8.87 -26.67
CA SER A 166 -2.18 9.67 -25.91
C SER A 166 -1.36 8.80 -24.96
N LEU A 167 -2.00 7.85 -24.26
CA LEU A 167 -1.32 6.94 -23.34
C LEU A 167 -0.36 5.96 -24.07
N GLU A 168 -0.79 5.40 -25.19
CA GLU A 168 0.07 4.56 -26.03
C GLU A 168 1.27 5.36 -26.57
N ASN A 169 1.05 6.59 -27.03
CA ASN A 169 2.12 7.47 -27.52
C ASN A 169 3.02 8.00 -26.38
N TRP A 170 2.52 8.05 -25.13
CA TRP A 170 3.33 8.31 -23.95
C TRP A 170 4.31 7.16 -23.67
N PHE A 171 3.83 5.91 -23.67
CA PHE A 171 4.69 4.76 -23.38
C PHE A 171 5.64 4.34 -24.52
N LYS A 172 5.44 4.83 -25.75
CA LYS A 172 6.42 4.71 -26.85
C LYS A 172 7.69 5.55 -26.66
N LYS A 173 7.66 6.56 -25.78
CA LYS A 173 8.79 7.45 -25.47
C LYS A 173 9.81 6.75 -24.57
N THR A 174 11.06 7.19 -24.63
CA THR A 174 12.09 6.75 -23.67
C THR A 174 11.80 7.30 -22.25
N GLU A 175 12.49 6.75 -21.24
CA GLU A 175 12.39 7.23 -19.86
C GLU A 175 12.76 8.73 -19.78
N GLU A 176 13.78 9.14 -20.51
CA GLU A 176 14.28 10.51 -20.61
C GLU A 176 13.26 11.43 -21.31
N GLU A 177 12.74 11.02 -22.48
CA GLU A 177 11.74 11.79 -23.23
C GLU A 177 10.42 12.01 -22.48
N ARG A 178 10.03 11.05 -21.62
CA ARG A 178 8.89 11.23 -20.71
C ARG A 178 9.23 12.22 -19.59
N LEU A 179 10.41 12.08 -18.98
CA LEU A 179 10.84 12.96 -17.89
C LEU A 179 10.94 14.43 -18.33
N GLU A 180 11.44 14.70 -19.54
CA GLU A 180 11.49 16.05 -20.13
C GLU A 180 10.10 16.68 -20.37
N GLN A 181 9.04 15.87 -20.39
CA GLN A 181 7.66 16.31 -20.67
C GLN A 181 6.78 16.33 -19.41
N LEU A 182 7.25 15.77 -18.28
CA LEU A 182 6.61 15.92 -16.99
C LEU A 182 6.88 17.33 -16.45
N LYS A 183 5.83 18.01 -15.97
CA LYS A 183 5.97 19.30 -15.30
C LYS A 183 6.15 19.09 -13.79
N ASP A 184 6.89 19.99 -13.19
CA ASP A 184 6.91 20.20 -11.74
C ASP A 184 5.84 21.24 -11.40
N ASP A 185 4.59 20.78 -11.32
CA ASP A 185 3.44 21.59 -10.91
C ASP A 185 2.72 20.88 -9.74
N PRO A 186 2.63 21.49 -8.54
CA PRO A 186 1.98 20.87 -7.38
C PRO A 186 0.51 20.48 -7.58
N SER A 187 -0.16 21.00 -8.62
CA SER A 187 -1.54 20.66 -8.96
C SER A 187 -1.68 19.48 -9.93
N GLU A 188 -0.58 19.00 -10.54
CA GLU A 188 -0.61 17.90 -11.51
C GLU A 188 -0.36 16.54 -10.82
N TYR A 189 -1.43 15.77 -10.62
CA TYR A 189 -1.32 14.37 -10.21
C TYR A 189 -0.83 13.48 -11.35
N LEU A 190 0.03 12.52 -11.02
CA LEU A 190 0.33 11.40 -11.90
C LEU A 190 -0.51 10.17 -11.53
N ALA A 191 -0.92 9.41 -12.53
CA ALA A 191 -1.65 8.16 -12.40
C ALA A 191 -0.79 6.96 -12.80
N MET A 192 -1.06 5.80 -12.21
CA MET A 192 -0.62 4.48 -12.65
C MET A 192 -1.86 3.59 -12.75
N ASP A 193 -2.02 2.87 -13.86
CA ASP A 193 -3.12 1.93 -14.10
C ASP A 193 -2.56 0.62 -14.63
N LEU A 194 -2.55 -0.42 -13.79
CA LEU A 194 -2.03 -1.75 -14.15
C LEU A 194 -3.01 -2.60 -14.97
N THR A 195 -4.21 -2.11 -15.30
CA THR A 195 -5.08 -2.72 -16.31
C THR A 195 -4.58 -2.44 -17.73
N ASP A 196 -4.05 -1.23 -17.98
CA ASP A 196 -3.42 -0.88 -19.25
C ASP A 196 -2.14 -1.73 -19.49
N PRO A 197 -1.99 -2.35 -20.68
CA PRO A 197 -0.85 -3.21 -20.95
C PRO A 197 0.49 -2.46 -21.03
N PHE A 198 0.53 -1.21 -21.51
CA PHE A 198 1.78 -0.45 -21.66
C PHE A 198 2.28 0.06 -20.31
N CYS A 199 1.37 0.52 -19.46
CA CYS A 199 1.67 0.89 -18.07
C CYS A 199 2.16 -0.33 -17.27
N ARG A 200 1.44 -1.46 -17.37
CA ARG A 200 1.83 -2.72 -16.70
C ARG A 200 3.18 -3.24 -17.19
N GLU A 201 3.43 -3.24 -18.50
CA GLU A 201 4.73 -3.66 -19.06
C GLU A 201 5.87 -2.74 -18.57
N THR A 202 5.67 -1.42 -18.57
CA THR A 202 6.66 -0.45 -18.08
C THR A 202 6.99 -0.71 -16.60
N PHE A 203 5.97 -0.84 -15.76
CA PHE A 203 6.11 -1.16 -14.33
C PHE A 203 6.87 -2.48 -14.13
N GLU A 204 6.43 -3.57 -14.76
CA GLU A 204 7.05 -4.89 -14.61
C GLU A 204 8.50 -4.90 -15.09
N ASN A 205 8.79 -4.27 -16.23
CA ASN A 205 10.15 -4.20 -16.77
C ASN A 205 11.07 -3.37 -15.87
N HIS A 206 10.56 -2.30 -15.25
CA HIS A 206 11.33 -1.55 -14.26
C HIS A 206 11.64 -2.39 -13.02
N CYS A 207 10.64 -3.03 -12.42
CA CYS A 207 10.82 -3.91 -11.26
C CYS A 207 11.83 -5.04 -11.52
N LYS A 208 11.73 -5.71 -12.68
CA LYS A 208 12.70 -6.73 -13.13
C LYS A 208 14.11 -6.16 -13.33
N LYS A 209 14.24 -4.93 -13.83
CA LYS A 209 15.52 -4.21 -14.04
C LYS A 209 16.20 -3.83 -12.72
N VAL A 210 15.46 -3.37 -11.71
CA VAL A 210 16.06 -2.84 -10.46
C VAL A 210 16.34 -3.90 -9.40
N ALA A 211 15.55 -4.97 -9.32
CA ALA A 211 15.68 -5.93 -8.22
C ALA A 211 17.07 -6.60 -8.09
N PRO A 212 17.78 -6.99 -9.18
CA PRO A 212 19.14 -7.51 -9.08
C PRO A 212 20.18 -6.47 -8.61
N HIS A 213 19.82 -5.19 -8.60
CA HIS A 213 20.67 -4.05 -8.30
C HIS A 213 20.29 -3.36 -6.98
N PHE A 214 19.39 -3.95 -6.18
CA PHE A 214 19.09 -3.45 -4.85
C PHE A 214 20.35 -3.48 -3.96
N VAL A 215 20.54 -2.40 -3.18
CA VAL A 215 21.58 -2.36 -2.15
C VAL A 215 21.36 -3.48 -1.14
N LYS A 216 22.42 -3.93 -0.48
CA LYS A 216 22.32 -4.97 0.55
C LYS A 216 21.42 -4.50 1.70
N PHE A 217 20.36 -5.26 1.97
CA PHE A 217 19.34 -4.95 2.96
C PHE A 217 18.82 -6.22 3.63
N LYS A 218 17.99 -6.05 4.66
CA LYS A 218 17.20 -7.09 5.30
C LYS A 218 15.74 -6.64 5.33
N ILE A 219 14.84 -7.61 5.29
CA ILE A 219 13.40 -7.41 5.51
C ILE A 219 13.07 -8.08 6.85
N SER A 220 12.22 -7.48 7.67
CA SER A 220 11.75 -8.14 8.90
C SER A 220 10.92 -9.39 8.58
N GLN A 221 10.87 -10.33 9.53
CA GLN A 221 10.10 -11.57 9.34
C GLN A 221 8.60 -11.33 9.20
N ASP A 222 8.06 -10.26 9.82
CA ASP A 222 6.64 -9.95 9.75
C ASP A 222 6.29 -9.25 8.42
N LEU A 223 7.14 -8.31 7.97
CA LEU A 223 7.01 -7.74 6.63
C LEU A 223 7.14 -8.83 5.53
N GLN A 224 8.07 -9.78 5.65
CA GLN A 224 8.19 -10.91 4.70
C GLN A 224 6.93 -11.79 4.58
N LYS A 225 6.15 -11.94 5.66
CA LYS A 225 4.87 -12.66 5.63
C LYS A 225 3.79 -11.80 4.97
N ASP A 226 3.72 -10.54 5.37
CA ASP A 226 2.63 -9.63 5.01
C ASP A 226 2.71 -9.14 3.55
N LEU A 227 3.90 -9.11 2.94
CA LEU A 227 4.09 -8.73 1.52
C LEU A 227 3.23 -9.56 0.54
N LYS A 228 2.77 -10.74 0.94
CA LYS A 228 2.10 -11.73 0.07
C LYS A 228 0.58 -11.82 0.29
N ILE A 229 -0.01 -10.94 1.11
CA ILE A 229 -1.43 -11.02 1.51
C ILE A 229 -2.16 -9.70 1.24
N ASP A 230 -3.47 -9.79 1.02
CA ASP A 230 -4.36 -8.63 0.89
C ASP A 230 -4.38 -7.84 2.21
N VAL A 231 -4.04 -6.54 2.16
CA VAL A 231 -3.93 -5.68 3.35
C VAL A 231 -5.26 -5.50 4.09
N PHE A 232 -6.38 -5.60 3.37
CA PHE A 232 -7.72 -5.51 3.95
C PHE A 232 -8.10 -6.79 4.72
N ASP A 233 -7.34 -7.87 4.52
CA ASP A 233 -7.56 -9.18 5.12
C ASP A 233 -6.60 -9.48 6.29
N TRP A 234 -5.64 -8.60 6.60
CA TRP A 234 -4.66 -8.75 7.71
C TRP A 234 -5.24 -9.12 9.07
N ARG A 235 -6.50 -8.75 9.36
CA ARG A 235 -7.19 -9.07 10.62
C ARG A 235 -8.07 -10.32 10.56
N LYS A 236 -8.28 -10.90 9.38
CA LYS A 236 -8.99 -12.18 9.24
C LYS A 236 -8.05 -13.28 9.73
N LYS A 237 -8.40 -13.89 10.87
CA LYS A 237 -7.69 -15.09 11.34
C LYS A 237 -7.71 -16.12 10.22
N THR A 238 -6.54 -16.60 9.81
CA THR A 238 -6.43 -17.71 8.86
C THR A 238 -7.11 -18.93 9.47
N THR A 239 -8.38 -19.16 9.12
CA THR A 239 -9.06 -20.42 9.39
C THR A 239 -8.41 -21.48 8.52
N THR A 240 -7.31 -22.05 9.01
CA THR A 240 -6.72 -23.27 8.47
C THR A 240 -7.84 -24.31 8.42
N PRO A 241 -8.24 -24.82 7.24
CA PRO A 241 -9.23 -25.87 7.19
C PRO A 241 -8.60 -27.11 7.81
N THR A 242 -9.00 -27.44 9.03
CA THR A 242 -8.59 -28.67 9.70
C THR A 242 -9.16 -29.84 8.91
N LEU A 243 -8.36 -30.38 8.00
CA LEU A 243 -8.64 -31.64 7.33
C LEU A 243 -8.69 -32.74 8.39
N SER A 244 -9.90 -33.00 8.89
CA SER A 244 -10.18 -34.07 9.85
C SER A 244 -10.02 -35.41 9.15
N SER A 245 -8.79 -35.92 9.12
CA SER A 245 -8.46 -37.26 8.65
C SER A 245 -8.83 -38.31 9.70
N SER A 246 -10.13 -38.43 10.00
CA SER A 246 -10.70 -39.50 10.82
C SER A 246 -12.06 -39.89 10.22
N GLY A 247 -12.16 -41.12 9.72
CA GLY A 247 -13.36 -41.61 9.02
C GLY A 247 -14.53 -41.96 9.94
N LEU A 248 -15.71 -42.11 9.32
CA LEU A 248 -16.95 -42.70 9.85
C LEU A 248 -17.27 -42.40 11.34
N GLY A 249 -17.89 -41.25 11.58
CA GLY A 249 -18.63 -40.94 12.81
C GLY A 249 -20.13 -40.77 12.51
N VAL A 250 -20.95 -41.67 13.06
CA VAL A 250 -22.40 -41.78 12.81
C VAL A 250 -23.19 -40.54 13.26
N LEU A 251 -24.25 -40.19 12.52
CA LEU A 251 -25.29 -39.22 12.93
C LEU A 251 -25.97 -39.65 14.23
N SER A 252 -25.90 -38.83 15.29
CA SER A 252 -26.77 -39.00 16.46
C SER A 252 -27.28 -37.66 17.00
N THR A 253 -28.57 -37.42 16.70
CA THR A 253 -29.58 -36.80 17.56
C THR A 253 -29.33 -35.41 18.13
N LEU A 254 -30.10 -34.44 17.60
CA LEU A 254 -30.81 -33.45 18.42
C LEU A 254 -31.35 -34.11 19.70
N ASP A 255 -31.10 -33.52 20.86
CA ASP A 255 -31.91 -33.76 22.04
C ASP A 255 -32.31 -32.42 22.66
N ASP A 256 -33.63 -32.20 22.70
CA ASP A 256 -34.29 -30.95 23.06
C ASP A 256 -35.18 -31.22 24.27
N SER A 257 -34.78 -30.74 25.45
CA SER A 257 -35.72 -30.32 26.50
C SER A 257 -35.06 -29.81 27.79
N ARG A 258 -35.41 -28.57 28.19
CA ARG A 258 -36.20 -28.30 29.42
C ARG A 258 -36.53 -26.80 29.57
N LYS A 259 -37.73 -26.46 29.08
CA LYS A 259 -38.81 -25.69 29.75
C LYS A 259 -38.38 -24.70 30.85
N ARG A 260 -38.46 -23.39 30.61
CA ARG A 260 -39.66 -22.50 30.72
C ARG A 260 -40.11 -22.19 32.16
N LYS A 261 -40.26 -20.89 32.44
CA LYS A 261 -41.36 -20.34 33.25
C LYS A 261 -41.72 -18.93 32.76
N SER A 262 -42.89 -18.81 32.12
CA SER A 262 -43.69 -17.57 32.00
C SER A 262 -44.39 -17.31 33.35
N GLU A 263 -45.05 -16.20 33.68
CA GLU A 263 -45.93 -15.21 33.01
C GLU A 263 -45.91 -13.95 33.93
N SER A 264 -46.54 -12.78 33.71
CA SER A 264 -47.58 -12.26 32.79
C SER A 264 -47.45 -10.71 32.75
N GLU A 265 -47.77 -10.02 31.64
CA GLU A 265 -48.96 -9.14 31.40
C GLU A 265 -49.16 -7.97 32.40
N THR A 266 -49.68 -6.78 32.06
CA THR A 266 -50.40 -6.22 30.88
C THR A 266 -49.99 -4.71 30.78
N SER A 267 -50.42 -3.81 29.88
CA SER A 267 -51.42 -3.79 28.78
C SER A 267 -51.07 -2.74 27.68
N LEU A 268 -51.94 -2.67 26.67
CA LEU A 268 -52.10 -1.66 25.61
C LEU A 268 -53.49 -0.97 25.83
N PRO A 269 -53.91 0.14 25.14
CA PRO A 269 -54.25 0.09 23.70
C PRO A 269 -54.21 1.39 22.83
N GLN A 270 -54.07 1.17 21.51
CA GLN A 270 -54.76 1.83 20.35
C GLN A 270 -54.55 3.34 20.04
N ASP A 271 -54.66 3.82 18.79
CA ASP A 271 -55.16 3.29 17.49
C ASP A 271 -54.17 3.59 16.32
N GLU A 272 -53.99 2.71 15.32
CA GLU A 272 -54.56 2.75 13.93
C GLU A 272 -54.32 4.05 13.12
N SER A 273 -53.96 4.05 11.83
CA SER A 273 -54.34 3.13 10.72
C SER A 273 -53.37 3.19 9.50
N ASP A 274 -53.43 2.13 8.67
CA ASP A 274 -53.24 1.96 7.20
C ASP A 274 -52.53 3.03 6.29
N GLU A 275 -52.01 2.71 5.08
CA GLU A 275 -52.30 1.59 4.17
C GLU A 275 -51.10 1.16 3.27
N SER A 276 -51.28 0.05 2.55
CA SER A 276 -50.29 -0.70 1.74
C SER A 276 -49.94 -0.18 0.33
N LYS A 277 -48.82 -0.66 -0.25
CA LYS A 277 -48.84 -1.48 -1.50
C LYS A 277 -47.54 -2.21 -1.90
N LYS A 278 -47.73 -3.38 -2.51
CA LYS A 278 -46.72 -4.35 -3.00
C LYS A 278 -46.25 -4.09 -4.45
N ARG A 279 -45.04 -4.58 -4.80
CA ARG A 279 -44.61 -5.31 -6.05
C ARG A 279 -43.07 -5.27 -6.15
N LYS A 280 -42.34 -6.19 -6.79
CA LYS A 280 -42.48 -7.64 -7.17
C LYS A 280 -41.06 -8.09 -7.63
N ALA A 281 -40.68 -9.35 -7.47
CA ALA A 281 -39.29 -9.81 -7.65
C ALA A 281 -38.87 -10.13 -9.11
N GLU A 282 -37.56 -9.97 -9.37
CA GLU A 282 -36.64 -10.84 -10.18
C GLU A 282 -36.88 -11.04 -11.70
N PRO A 283 -35.84 -11.36 -12.53
CA PRO A 283 -34.81 -12.38 -12.27
C PRO A 283 -33.33 -12.06 -12.59
N GLU A 284 -32.50 -13.02 -12.21
CA GLU A 284 -31.06 -13.15 -12.47
C GLU A 284 -30.69 -13.19 -13.97
N THR A 285 -29.48 -12.72 -14.28
CA THR A 285 -28.69 -13.22 -15.44
C THR A 285 -27.23 -13.36 -15.03
N SER A 286 -26.67 -14.53 -15.33
CA SER A 286 -25.30 -14.94 -15.01
C SER A 286 -24.40 -14.94 -16.26
N LEU A 287 -23.08 -15.16 -16.03
CA LEU A 287 -21.96 -15.40 -16.96
C LEU A 287 -20.91 -14.27 -17.02
N PRO A 288 -19.62 -14.60 -17.23
CA PRO A 288 -18.87 -15.74 -16.68
C PRO A 288 -17.67 -15.27 -15.84
N GLN A 289 -17.13 -16.16 -15.00
CA GLN A 289 -15.83 -15.93 -14.38
C GLN A 289 -14.74 -16.19 -15.42
N ASP A 290 -13.93 -15.18 -15.73
CA ASP A 290 -12.69 -15.35 -16.49
C ASP A 290 -11.52 -15.46 -15.50
N GLU A 291 -10.88 -16.64 -15.45
CA GLU A 291 -9.76 -16.92 -14.55
C GLU A 291 -8.47 -16.31 -15.08
N SER A 292 -8.35 -14.97 -15.01
CA SER A 292 -7.10 -14.30 -15.34
C SER A 292 -6.00 -14.71 -14.35
N GLN A 293 -5.04 -15.50 -14.84
CA GLN A 293 -3.92 -15.99 -14.03
C GLN A 293 -3.09 -14.83 -13.47
N THR A 294 -3.08 -14.68 -12.15
CA THR A 294 -2.28 -13.67 -11.45
C THR A 294 -0.78 -13.93 -11.67
N PRO A 295 0.00 -13.00 -12.27
CA PRO A 295 1.44 -13.14 -12.34
C PRO A 295 2.04 -13.00 -10.95
N LYS A 296 2.67 -14.07 -10.47
CA LYS A 296 3.46 -14.05 -9.23
C LYS A 296 4.76 -13.30 -9.47
N ILE A 297 4.84 -12.04 -9.03
CA ILE A 297 6.13 -11.36 -8.82
C ILE A 297 6.74 -11.94 -7.53
N PHE A 298 7.31 -13.14 -7.62
CA PHE A 298 8.08 -13.71 -6.53
C PHE A 298 9.54 -13.28 -6.64
N PHE A 299 9.93 -12.31 -5.80
CA PHE A 299 11.31 -12.15 -5.39
C PHE A 299 11.68 -13.27 -4.42
N GLU A 300 12.04 -14.44 -4.96
CA GLU A 300 12.84 -15.43 -4.21
C GLU A 300 14.31 -15.00 -4.26
N GLN A 301 14.87 -14.71 -3.08
CA GLN A 301 16.32 -14.60 -2.83
C GLN A 301 16.81 -15.89 -2.16
#